data_AF-A0AAP2HCM2-F1
#
_entry.id   AF-A0AAP2HCM2-F1
#
_cell.length_a   1.000
_cell.length_b   1.000
_cell.length_c   1.000
_cell.angle_alpha   90.00
_cell.angle_beta   90.00
_cell.angle_gamma   90.00
#
_symmetry.space_group_name_H-M   'P 1'
#
loop_
_entity.id
_entity.type
_entity.pdbx_description
1 polymer ?
#
loop_
_entity_poly.entity_id
_entity_poly.type
_entity_poly.pdbx_seq_one_letter_code
_entity_poly.pdbx_strand_id
1 'polypeptide(L)'
;MSNRTFACLNCRKLQRKPQAIAAFACPSCRSDCIRVHWKLRVPAPRKRRKWDRFWAQYLLERRTIALFHDGQLNDEVYLPLLNRRLIPSA
;
A
#
# COMPACT_ATOMS: atom_id res chain seq x y z
N MET A 1 15.64 -4.74 14.38
CA MET A 1 14.75 -5.00 13.23
C MET A 1 13.60 -4.00 13.24
N SER A 2 13.28 -3.33 12.13
CA SER A 2 12.22 -2.32 12.09
C SER A 2 10.85 -2.95 11.80
N ASN A 3 9.85 -2.65 12.64
CA ASN A 3 8.47 -3.09 12.42
C ASN A 3 7.81 -2.26 11.31
N ARG A 4 7.15 -2.96 10.38
CA ARG A 4 6.34 -2.36 9.31
C ARG A 4 4.89 -2.21 9.74
N THR A 5 4.25 -1.19 9.20
CA THR A 5 2.82 -0.96 9.38
C THR A 5 2.05 -1.82 8.41
N PHE A 6 1.02 -2.48 8.91
CA PHE A 6 0.04 -3.23 8.15
C PHE A 6 -1.35 -2.65 8.43
N ALA A 7 -2.20 -2.61 7.41
CA ALA A 7 -3.55 -2.10 7.54
C ALA A 7 -4.57 -3.12 7.05
N CYS A 8 -5.58 -3.36 7.87
CA CYS A 8 -6.79 -4.02 7.42
C CYS A 8 -7.74 -2.95 6.90
N LEU A 9 -8.14 -3.01 5.62
CA LEU A 9 -9.04 -2.01 5.04
C LEU A 9 -10.49 -2.18 5.45
N ASN A 10 -10.88 -3.42 5.79
CA ASN A 10 -12.23 -3.76 6.24
C ASN A 10 -12.49 -3.16 7.64
N CYS A 11 -11.66 -3.53 8.62
CA CYS A 11 -11.77 -3.03 9.99
C CYS A 11 -11.08 -1.68 10.24
N ARG A 12 -10.36 -1.15 9.24
CA ARG A 12 -9.50 0.06 9.34
C ARG A 12 -8.48 0.04 10.47
N LYS A 13 -8.12 -1.14 10.97
CA LYS A 13 -7.13 -1.28 12.05
C LYS A 13 -5.72 -1.29 11.48
N LEU A 14 -4.82 -0.58 12.17
CA LEU A 14 -3.40 -0.58 11.91
C LEU A 14 -2.70 -1.51 12.89
N GLN A 15 -1.74 -2.27 12.39
CA GLN A 15 -0.95 -3.23 13.16
C GLN A 15 0.52 -3.03 12.81
N ARG A 16 1.41 -3.25 13.78
CA ARG A 16 2.85 -3.25 13.54
C ARG A 16 3.36 -4.67 13.66
N LYS A 17 4.07 -5.14 12.63
CA LYS A 17 4.61 -6.50 12.57
C LYS A 17 6.05 -6.50 12.04
N PRO A 18 6.83 -7.56 12.29
CA PRO A 18 8.18 -7.70 11.74
C PRO A 18 8.19 -7.55 10.22
N GLN A 19 9.23 -6.91 9.68
CA GLN A 19 9.38 -6.68 8.23
C GLN A 19 9.41 -7.98 7.41
N ALA A 20 9.86 -9.08 8.00
CA ALA A 20 9.94 -10.39 7.35
C ALA A 20 8.57 -10.95 6.95
N ILE A 21 7.49 -10.47 7.58
CA ILE A 21 6.13 -10.90 7.24
C ILE A 21 5.68 -10.19 5.96
N ALA A 22 5.24 -10.95 4.96
CA ALA A 22 4.71 -10.41 3.71
C ALA A 22 3.23 -10.05 3.83
N ALA A 23 2.44 -10.92 4.47
CA ALA A 23 1.01 -10.75 4.72
C ALA A 23 0.60 -11.50 5.99
N PHE A 24 -0.51 -11.10 6.61
CA PHE A 24 -1.15 -11.86 7.69
C PHE A 24 -2.64 -11.48 7.79
N ALA A 25 -3.45 -12.40 8.33
CA ALA A 25 -4.87 -12.20 8.56
C ALA A 25 -5.14 -11.24 9.73
N CYS A 26 -6.08 -10.32 9.56
CA CYS A 26 -6.46 -9.38 10.61
C CYS A 26 -7.03 -10.12 11.84
N PRO A 27 -6.53 -9.89 13.06
CA PRO A 27 -7.04 -10.59 14.25
C PRO A 27 -8.49 -10.21 14.60
N SER A 28 -9.04 -9.12 14.03
CA SER A 28 -10.42 -8.68 14.31
C SER A 28 -11.45 -9.17 13.29
N CYS A 29 -11.13 -9.20 12.01
CA CYS A 29 -12.08 -9.59 10.95
C CYS A 29 -11.54 -10.66 10.00
N ARG A 30 -10.35 -11.21 10.28
CA ARG A 30 -9.67 -12.25 9.48
C ARG A 30 -9.35 -11.89 8.02
N SER A 31 -9.80 -10.74 7.53
CA SER A 31 -9.42 -10.19 6.22
C SER A 31 -7.91 -9.92 6.14
N ASP A 32 -7.35 -10.01 4.94
CA ASP A 32 -5.92 -9.79 4.72
C ASP A 32 -5.49 -8.36 5.05
N CYS A 33 -4.38 -8.26 5.78
CA CYS A 33 -3.75 -6.98 6.05
C CYS A 33 -2.73 -6.64 4.97
N ILE A 34 -2.78 -5.40 4.50
CA ILE A 34 -1.86 -4.88 3.49
C ILE A 34 -0.65 -4.27 4.17
N ARG A 35 0.55 -4.71 3.77
CA ARG A 35 1.81 -4.09 4.18
C ARG A 35 1.94 -2.70 3.56
N VAL A 36 2.21 -1.71 4.40
CA VAL A 36 2.38 -0.30 3.99
C VAL A 36 3.84 -0.02 3.70
N HIS A 37 4.10 0.74 2.64
CA HIS A 37 5.44 1.23 2.33
C HIS A 37 5.96 2.14 3.46
N TRP A 38 7.19 1.92 3.91
CA TRP A 38 7.76 2.56 5.11
C TRP A 38 7.82 4.09 5.07
N LYS A 39 7.94 4.69 3.89
CA LYS A 39 7.96 6.15 3.74
C LYS A 39 6.57 6.79 3.90
N LEU A 40 5.50 5.99 3.95
CA LEU A 40 4.14 6.50 3.95
C LEU A 40 3.58 6.58 5.37
N ARG A 41 2.97 7.72 5.68
CA ARG A 41 2.16 7.90 6.87
C ARG A 41 0.71 7.58 6.55
N VAL A 42 0.19 6.49 7.11
CA VAL A 42 -1.23 6.15 6.96
C VAL A 42 -2.09 7.17 7.70
N PRO A 43 -3.15 7.73 7.08
CA PRO A 43 -4.11 8.58 7.77
C PRO A 43 -4.76 7.86 8.96
N ALA A 44 -5.22 8.62 9.95
CA ALA A 44 -5.97 8.05 11.05
C ALA A 44 -7.32 7.48 10.55
N PRO A 45 -7.74 6.27 10.97
CA PRO A 45 -9.00 5.62 10.55
C PRO A 45 -10.25 6.48 10.72
N ARG A 46 -10.26 7.31 11.78
CA ARG A 46 -11.34 8.28 12.07
C ARG A 46 -11.53 9.35 10.98
N LYS A 47 -10.49 9.63 10.18
CA LYS A 47 -10.56 10.60 9.07
C LYS A 47 -11.01 9.90 7.78
N ARG A 48 -12.25 9.41 7.75
CA ARG A 48 -12.81 8.55 6.69
C ARG A 48 -12.47 9.01 5.26
N ARG A 49 -12.76 10.26 4.90
CA ARG A 49 -12.45 10.79 3.55
C ARG A 49 -10.96 10.72 3.19
N LYS A 50 -10.06 11.06 4.13
CA LYS A 50 -8.61 10.98 3.91
C LYS A 50 -8.13 9.53 3.86
N TRP A 51 -8.71 8.67 4.68
CA TRP A 51 -8.45 7.23 4.68
C TRP A 51 -8.81 6.62 3.33
N ASP A 52 -10.05 6.81 2.89
CA ASP A 52 -10.58 6.23 1.65
C ASP A 52 -9.77 6.74 0.43
N ARG A 53 -9.48 8.05 0.36
CA ARG A 53 -8.64 8.63 -0.71
C ARG A 53 -7.21 8.08 -0.72
N PHE A 54 -6.58 7.96 0.46
CA PHE A 54 -5.23 7.42 0.57
C PHE A 54 -5.19 5.97 0.07
N TRP A 55 -6.14 5.13 0.48
CA TRP A 55 -6.14 3.72 0.10
C TRP A 55 -6.52 3.49 -1.36
N ALA A 56 -7.44 4.28 -1.92
CA ALA A 56 -7.73 4.25 -3.35
C ALA A 56 -6.46 4.52 -4.17
N GLN A 57 -5.71 5.58 -3.83
CA GLN A 57 -4.47 5.92 -4.51
C GLN A 57 -3.37 4.88 -4.27
N TYR A 58 -3.18 4.42 -3.04
CA TYR A 58 -2.12 3.47 -2.71
C TYR A 58 -2.33 2.11 -3.39
N LEU A 59 -3.57 1.62 -3.44
CA LEU A 59 -3.89 0.37 -4.14
C LEU A 59 -3.69 0.50 -5.65
N LEU A 60 -4.07 1.64 -6.23
CA LEU A 60 -3.83 1.95 -7.63
C LEU A 60 -2.33 1.91 -7.94
N GLU A 61 -1.51 2.64 -7.18
CA GLU A 61 -0.06 2.68 -7.41
C GLU A 61 0.61 1.32 -7.22
N ARG A 62 0.15 0.52 -6.26
CA ARG A 62 0.65 -0.86 -6.11
C ARG A 62 0.32 -1.72 -7.33
N ARG A 63 -0.88 -1.58 -7.89
CA ARG A 63 -1.27 -2.27 -9.12
C ARG A 63 -0.42 -1.79 -10.29
N THR A 64 -0.21 -0.49 -10.44
CA THR A 64 0.67 0.08 -11.48
C THR A 64 2.09 -0.46 -11.38
N ILE A 65 2.65 -0.59 -10.17
CA ILE A 65 3.98 -1.21 -9.97
C ILE A 65 3.98 -2.68 -10.42
N ALA A 66 2.93 -3.45 -10.11
CA ALA A 66 2.84 -4.82 -10.56
C ALA A 66 2.80 -4.90 -12.10
N LEU A 67 1.93 -4.11 -12.74
CA LEU A 67 1.84 -4.02 -14.20
C LEU A 67 3.15 -3.59 -14.86
N PHE A 68 3.89 -2.67 -14.23
CA PHE A 68 5.22 -2.26 -14.68
C PHE A 68 6.21 -3.42 -14.66
N HIS A 69 6.22 -4.20 -13.58
CA HIS A 69 7.09 -5.37 -13.46
C HIS A 69 6.70 -6.50 -14.42
N ASP A 70 5.42 -6.60 -14.76
CA ASP A 70 4.90 -7.55 -15.75
C ASP A 70 5.14 -7.08 -17.20
N GLY A 71 5.78 -5.92 -17.41
CA GLY A 71 6.07 -5.36 -18.75
C GLY A 71 4.85 -4.82 -19.49
N GLN A 72 3.75 -4.55 -18.79
CA GLN A 72 2.48 -4.13 -19.39
C GLN A 72 2.32 -2.60 -19.50
N LEU A 73 3.31 -1.82 -19.06
CA LEU A 73 3.29 -0.36 -19.18
C LEU A 73 4.27 0.08 -20.26
N ASN A 74 3.74 0.79 -21.25
CA ASN A 74 4.53 1.35 -22.36
C ASN A 74 4.92 2.82 -22.13
N ASP A 75 4.22 3.51 -21.22
CA ASP A 75 4.41 4.94 -20.94
C ASP A 75 5.08 5.20 -19.59
N GLU A 76 5.72 6.37 -19.45
CA GLU A 76 6.18 6.87 -18.15
C GLU A 76 4.98 7.11 -17.22
N VAL A 77 5.03 6.53 -16.01
CA VAL A 77 3.97 6.72 -15.01
C VAL A 77 4.53 7.28 -13.72
N TYR A 78 3.96 8.41 -13.27
CA TYR A 78 4.25 8.99 -11.97
C TYR A 78 3.31 8.47 -10.88
N LEU A 79 3.89 8.00 -9.79
CA LEU A 79 3.23 7.49 -8.59
C LEU A 79 3.26 8.59 -7.51
N PRO A 80 2.22 9.42 -7.37
CA PRO A 80 2.27 10.61 -6.50
C PRO A 80 2.38 10.31 -5.02
N LEU A 81 1.80 9.19 -4.54
CA LEU A 81 1.83 8.83 -3.13
C LEU A 81 3.20 8.26 -2.75
N LEU A 82 3.80 7.45 -3.62
CA LEU A 82 5.16 6.93 -3.45
C LEU A 82 6.27 7.92 -3.88
N ASN A 83 5.89 9.04 -4.51
CA ASN A 83 6.80 10.03 -5.11
C ASN A 83 7.88 9.36 -5.97
N ARG A 84 7.45 8.53 -6.93
CA ARG A 84 8.33 7.74 -7.79
C ARG A 84 7.84 7.78 -9.23
N ARG A 85 8.76 7.92 -10.19
CA ARG A 85 8.50 7.73 -11.62
C ARG A 85 8.91 6.31 -12.02
N LEU A 86 8.07 5.66 -12.81
CA LEU A 86 8.36 4.39 -13.46
C LEU A 86 8.61 4.67 -14.94
N ILE A 87 9.79 4.31 -15.42
CA ILE A 87 10.21 4.50 -16.81
C ILE A 87 10.41 3.10 -17.40
N PRO A 88 9.58 2.68 -18.36
CA PRO A 88 9.77 1.38 -19.00
C PRO A 88 11.09 1.38 -19.75
N SER A 89 11.87 0.32 -19.57
CA SER A 89 13.09 0.10 -20.35
C SER A 89 12.64 -0.42 -21.70
N ALA A 90 12.82 0.40 -22.75
CA ALA A 90 12.50 0.04 -24.13
C ALA A 90 13.32 -1.15 -24.61
#